data_AF-A0A950J896-F1
#
_entry.id   AF-A0A950J896-F1
#
_cell.length_a   1.000
_cell.length_b   1.000
_cell.length_c   1.000
_cell.angle_alpha   90.00
_cell.angle_beta   90.00
_cell.angle_gamma   90.00
#
_symmetry.space_group_name_H-M   'P 1'
#
loop_
_entity.id
_entity.type
_entity.pdbx_description
1 polymer ?
#
loop_
_entity_poly.entity_id
_entity_poly.type
_entity_poly.pdbx_seq_one_letter_code
_entity_poly.pdbx_strand_id
1 'polypeptide(L)'
;MTTPQVARAWRVAALIAASLGLAQAATAQAPSEEQRAAIRAACRSDYIAHCAGVPPGSAQALACLREHLASASPACQEAVNAIETPAPPAPAAETPAPASPPAAAAPPAPAPATGGRTAAALARMQPSDEQFGIILEACGPDIDNHCASVERGPGWQLECLRQNAASLSTGCEQVLVAIASTAPATAAAPAPPTPAAVPAAPAATPPPAPPPAATVPPPAPQARPTREQIIAIFQSCRRDMREYCAGGGEGPGSRIRCLRDNAANLSPGCQEALAAIAPGGAAEPGAGMAAPPPPFDRPARPVSPREVFFLIRTACGPDFRAYCAGAGFGRGGAIGCLRENAANLSPTCRNALASLGRR
;
A
#
# COMPACT_ATOMS: atom_id res chain seq x y z
N MET A 1 26.96 74.68 20.73
CA MET A 1 27.51 73.36 20.35
C MET A 1 27.54 73.29 18.83
N THR A 2 28.72 73.04 18.28
CA THR A 2 29.17 73.52 16.97
C THR A 2 28.72 72.60 15.82
N THR A 3 28.44 73.20 14.67
CA THR A 3 28.07 72.61 13.37
C THR A 3 29.01 71.55 12.75
N PRO A 4 30.32 71.41 13.06
CA PRO A 4 31.18 70.41 12.40
C PRO A 4 31.00 68.99 12.98
N GLN A 5 30.34 68.83 14.12
CA GLN A 5 30.02 67.52 14.72
C GLN A 5 28.95 66.77 13.90
N VAL A 6 27.94 67.49 13.40
CA VAL A 6 26.85 66.91 12.60
C VAL A 6 27.38 66.42 11.23
N ALA A 7 28.27 67.18 10.59
CA ALA A 7 28.86 66.79 9.30
C ALA A 7 29.78 65.56 9.40
N ARG A 8 30.48 65.37 10.54
CA ARG A 8 31.30 64.17 10.78
C ARG A 8 30.44 62.94 11.07
N ALA A 9 29.33 63.09 11.79
CA ALA A 9 28.41 61.99 12.07
C ALA A 9 27.78 61.42 10.78
N TRP A 10 27.43 62.28 9.82
CA TRP A 10 26.85 61.85 8.54
C TRP A 10 27.85 61.14 7.62
N ARG A 11 29.14 61.53 7.64
CA ARG A 11 30.19 60.84 6.87
C ARG A 11 30.53 59.45 7.42
N VAL A 12 30.51 59.28 8.74
CA VAL A 12 30.71 57.96 9.37
C VAL A 12 29.50 57.05 9.11
N ALA A 13 28.28 57.58 9.17
CA ALA A 13 27.08 56.84 8.83
C ALA A 13 27.05 56.38 7.35
N ALA A 14 27.52 57.22 6.42
CA ALA A 14 27.60 56.87 5.00
C ALA A 14 28.67 55.79 4.71
N LEU A 15 29.79 55.76 5.44
CA LEU A 15 30.83 54.74 5.30
C LEU A 15 30.43 53.38 5.92
N ILE A 16 29.60 53.37 6.97
CA ILE A 16 29.02 52.15 7.53
C ILE A 16 27.90 51.60 6.63
N ALA A 17 27.08 52.47 6.02
CA ALA A 17 26.07 52.04 5.04
C ALA A 17 26.69 51.46 3.75
N ALA A 18 27.85 51.95 3.32
CA ALA A 18 28.54 51.46 2.13
C ALA A 18 29.26 50.10 2.32
N SER A 19 29.51 49.67 3.56
CA SER A 19 30.14 48.37 3.86
C SER A 19 29.14 47.21 4.03
N LEU A 20 27.84 47.51 4.17
CA LEU A 20 26.76 46.50 4.13
C LEU A 20 26.26 46.17 2.71
N GLY A 21 26.80 46.82 1.66
CA GLY A 21 26.31 46.70 0.28
C GLY A 21 26.98 45.65 -0.61
N LEU A 22 28.00 44.91 -0.14
CA LEU A 22 28.78 43.96 -0.96
C LEU A 22 28.81 42.51 -0.46
N ALA A 23 27.92 42.15 0.47
CA ALA A 23 27.64 40.74 0.76
C ALA A 23 26.50 40.25 -0.13
N GLN A 24 26.75 40.14 -1.44
CA GLN A 24 25.93 39.27 -2.28
C GLN A 24 26.17 37.85 -1.79
N ALA A 25 25.25 37.37 -0.97
CA ALA A 25 25.14 35.98 -0.63
C ALA A 25 24.98 35.20 -1.95
N ALA A 26 26.08 34.60 -2.42
CA ALA A 26 26.02 33.37 -3.16
C ALA A 26 25.38 32.33 -2.23
N THR A 27 24.06 32.36 -2.14
CA THR A 27 23.32 31.26 -1.54
C THR A 27 23.61 30.06 -2.45
N ALA A 28 24.35 29.09 -1.92
CA ALA A 28 24.34 27.75 -2.47
C ALA A 28 22.85 27.36 -2.52
N GLN A 29 22.27 27.40 -3.72
CA GLN A 29 20.86 27.11 -3.94
C GLN A 29 20.67 25.67 -3.48
N ALA A 30 20.00 25.49 -2.33
CA ALA A 30 19.60 24.16 -1.91
C ALA A 30 18.71 23.59 -3.02
N PRO A 31 18.89 22.31 -3.41
CA PRO A 31 18.10 21.71 -4.47
C PRO A 31 16.60 21.90 -4.19
N SER A 32 15.85 22.27 -5.22
CA SER A 32 14.41 22.47 -5.12
C SER A 32 13.72 21.20 -4.65
N GLU A 33 12.50 21.32 -4.12
CA GLU A 33 11.76 20.15 -3.65
C GLU A 33 11.52 19.12 -4.77
N GLU A 34 11.32 19.60 -6.00
CA GLU A 34 11.19 18.80 -7.21
C GLU A 34 12.48 18.06 -7.56
N GLN A 35 13.63 18.74 -7.53
CA GLN A 35 14.94 18.11 -7.72
C GLN A 35 15.22 17.05 -6.64
N ARG A 36 14.88 17.32 -5.37
CA ARG A 36 15.01 16.35 -4.27
C ARG A 36 14.08 15.16 -4.44
N ALA A 37 12.89 15.36 -5.00
CA ALA A 37 11.97 14.27 -5.33
C ALA A 37 12.52 13.41 -6.47
N ALA A 38 13.05 14.03 -7.54
CA ALA A 38 13.68 13.34 -8.66
C ALA A 38 14.87 12.47 -8.21
N ILE A 39 15.76 13.00 -7.36
CA ILE A 39 16.86 12.20 -6.76
C ILE A 39 16.31 11.02 -5.97
N ARG A 40 15.30 11.22 -5.12
CA ARG A 40 14.74 10.13 -4.31
C ARG A 40 14.16 9.02 -5.17
N ALA A 41 13.56 9.37 -6.31
CA ALA A 41 13.01 8.40 -7.25
C ALA A 41 14.13 7.60 -7.94
N ALA A 42 15.15 8.29 -8.44
CA ALA A 42 16.26 7.68 -9.18
C ALA A 42 17.24 6.90 -8.28
N CYS A 43 17.49 7.36 -7.06
CA CYS A 43 18.51 6.82 -6.15
C CYS A 43 17.97 5.88 -5.08
N ARG A 44 16.71 5.41 -5.17
CA ARG A 44 16.06 4.68 -4.07
C ARG A 44 16.80 3.38 -3.70
N SER A 45 17.18 2.57 -4.70
CA SER A 45 17.90 1.31 -4.49
C SER A 45 19.32 1.56 -3.95
N ASP A 46 20.05 2.49 -4.57
CA ASP A 46 21.41 2.87 -4.17
C ASP A 46 21.46 3.42 -2.75
N TYR A 47 20.45 4.19 -2.36
CA TYR A 47 20.30 4.71 -1.00
C TYR A 47 20.13 3.60 0.04
N ILE A 48 19.35 2.57 -0.28
CA ILE A 48 19.15 1.43 0.64
C ILE A 48 20.45 0.62 0.76
N ALA A 49 21.18 0.45 -0.33
CA ALA A 49 22.43 -0.30 -0.36
C ALA A 49 23.58 0.39 0.39
N HIS A 50 23.66 1.73 0.31
CA HIS A 50 24.84 2.47 0.77
C HIS A 50 24.56 3.46 1.92
N CYS A 51 23.31 3.89 2.11
CA CYS A 51 22.95 5.03 2.98
C CYS A 51 21.79 4.75 3.96
N ALA A 52 21.41 3.48 4.21
CA ALA A 52 20.24 3.11 5.03
C ALA A 52 20.24 3.65 6.48
N GLY A 53 21.40 4.04 7.02
CA GLY A 53 21.52 4.64 8.36
C GLY A 53 21.21 6.14 8.43
N VAL A 54 21.01 6.80 7.28
CA VAL A 54 20.77 8.23 7.18
C VAL A 54 19.26 8.49 7.00
N PRO A 55 18.69 9.59 7.51
CA PRO A 55 17.29 9.94 7.25
C PRO A 55 17.07 10.35 5.78
N PRO A 56 16.14 9.72 5.03
CA PRO A 56 15.93 10.01 3.61
C PRO A 56 15.42 11.45 3.40
N GLY A 57 15.83 12.05 2.29
CA GLY A 57 15.43 13.42 1.94
C GLY A 57 16.10 14.52 2.77
N SER A 58 17.00 14.19 3.70
CA SER A 58 17.82 15.16 4.42
C SER A 58 19.00 15.67 3.57
N ALA A 59 19.67 16.74 4.01
CA ALA A 59 20.93 17.15 3.39
C ALA A 59 22.03 16.08 3.57
N GLN A 60 21.96 15.33 4.68
CA GLN A 60 22.87 14.22 4.98
C GLN A 60 22.68 13.05 4.01
N ALA A 61 21.43 12.78 3.58
CA ALA A 61 21.15 11.75 2.58
C ALA A 61 21.82 12.07 1.25
N LEU A 62 21.80 13.35 0.83
CA LEU A 62 22.49 13.79 -0.38
C LEU A 62 24.01 13.74 -0.26
N ALA A 63 24.56 14.07 0.92
CA ALA A 63 25.99 13.94 1.17
C ALA A 63 26.43 12.47 1.09
N CYS A 64 25.70 11.55 1.72
CA CYS A 64 25.99 10.11 1.65
C CYS A 64 25.91 9.58 0.21
N LEU A 65 24.89 9.97 -0.56
CA LEU A 65 24.78 9.58 -1.97
C LEU A 65 25.97 10.08 -2.79
N ARG A 66 26.43 11.32 -2.56
CA ARG A 66 27.62 11.89 -3.22
C ARG A 66 28.89 11.12 -2.89
N GLU A 67 29.07 10.71 -1.65
CA GLU A 67 30.22 9.89 -1.22
C GLU A 67 30.23 8.50 -1.89
N HIS A 68 29.05 7.95 -2.16
CA HIS A 68 28.89 6.63 -2.79
C HIS A 68 28.52 6.68 -4.28
N LEU A 69 28.61 7.85 -4.95
CA LEU A 69 28.17 8.03 -6.33
C LEU A 69 28.84 7.09 -7.32
N ALA A 70 30.15 6.84 -7.13
CA ALA A 70 30.91 5.95 -8.01
C ALA A 70 30.44 4.49 -7.97
N SER A 71 29.73 4.09 -6.90
CA SER A 71 29.13 2.76 -6.73
C SER A 71 27.62 2.75 -6.98
N ALA A 72 27.00 3.91 -7.12
CA ALA A 72 25.58 4.04 -7.41
C ALA A 72 25.25 3.70 -8.86
N SER A 73 23.99 3.39 -9.13
CA SER A 73 23.48 3.14 -10.48
C SER A 73 23.65 4.35 -11.42
N PRO A 74 23.75 4.15 -12.74
CA PRO A 74 23.89 5.24 -13.71
C PRO A 74 22.75 6.28 -13.62
N ALA A 75 21.52 5.82 -13.37
CA ALA A 75 20.36 6.68 -13.21
C ALA A 75 20.46 7.57 -11.95
N CYS A 76 20.95 7.02 -10.84
CA CYS A 76 21.21 7.80 -9.64
C CYS A 76 22.37 8.80 -9.83
N GLN A 77 23.42 8.38 -10.53
CA GLN A 77 24.54 9.27 -10.85
C GLN A 77 24.10 10.49 -11.64
N GLU A 78 23.31 10.28 -12.70
CA GLU A 78 22.78 11.35 -13.52
C GLU A 78 21.91 12.32 -12.71
N ALA A 79 21.00 11.80 -11.87
CA ALA A 79 20.10 12.60 -11.06
C ALA A 79 20.83 13.47 -10.01
N VAL A 80 21.93 12.97 -9.42
CA VAL A 80 22.73 13.75 -8.46
C VAL A 80 23.63 14.75 -9.18
N ASN A 81 24.24 14.37 -10.32
CA ASN A 81 25.10 15.25 -11.11
C ASN A 81 24.34 16.43 -11.75
N ALA A 82 23.06 16.24 -12.10
CA ALA A 82 22.17 17.28 -12.63
C ALA A 82 21.90 18.42 -11.63
N ILE A 83 22.28 18.26 -10.36
CA ILE A 83 22.12 19.26 -9.30
C ILE A 83 23.43 19.98 -9.00
N GLU A 84 24.57 19.35 -9.27
CA GLU A 84 25.89 19.95 -9.09
C GLU A 84 26.27 20.88 -10.23
N THR A 85 25.67 20.67 -11.40
CA THR A 85 25.81 21.57 -12.55
C THR A 85 24.46 22.23 -12.79
N PRO A 86 24.29 23.54 -12.57
CA PRO A 86 23.11 24.23 -13.04
C PRO A 86 23.15 24.16 -14.58
N ALA A 87 22.45 23.20 -15.15
CA ALA A 87 22.13 23.28 -16.56
C ALA A 87 21.24 24.53 -16.72
N PRO A 88 21.50 25.41 -17.72
CA PRO A 88 20.55 26.45 -18.04
C PRO A 88 19.18 25.78 -18.29
N PRO A 89 18.07 26.45 -17.95
CA PRO A 89 16.75 25.88 -18.19
C PRO A 89 16.70 25.47 -19.67
N ALA A 90 16.43 24.18 -19.90
CA ALA A 90 16.06 23.73 -21.23
C ALA A 90 14.94 24.66 -21.69
N PRO A 91 15.03 25.28 -22.87
CA PRO A 91 13.90 26.04 -23.38
C PRO A 91 12.70 25.10 -23.43
N ALA A 92 11.56 25.61 -23.00
CA ALA A 92 10.27 25.01 -23.23
C ALA A 92 10.24 24.46 -24.67
N ALA A 93 9.77 23.23 -24.81
CA ALA A 93 9.51 22.62 -26.10
C ALA A 93 8.68 23.59 -26.96
N GLU A 94 9.34 24.30 -27.86
CA GLU A 94 8.66 24.85 -29.03
C GLU A 94 8.28 23.66 -29.88
N THR A 95 6.97 23.53 -30.07
CA THR A 95 6.37 22.64 -31.04
C THR A 95 6.86 23.06 -32.43
N PRO A 96 7.58 22.22 -33.21
CA PRO A 96 7.79 22.50 -34.61
C PRO A 96 6.48 22.27 -35.36
N ALA A 97 5.91 23.33 -35.93
CA ALA A 97 4.87 23.24 -36.95
C ALA A 97 5.48 22.71 -38.29
N PRO A 98 4.67 22.14 -39.19
CA PRO A 98 5.05 20.97 -39.98
C PRO A 98 5.83 21.31 -41.26
N ALA A 99 6.87 20.53 -41.55
CA ALA A 99 7.41 20.42 -42.90
C ALA A 99 6.65 19.32 -43.66
N SER A 100 6.10 19.65 -44.83
CA SER A 100 5.43 18.72 -45.73
C SER A 100 6.34 17.56 -46.15
N PRO A 101 5.83 16.32 -46.27
CA PRO A 101 6.63 15.15 -46.64
C PRO A 101 6.88 15.09 -48.16
N PRO A 102 8.03 14.58 -48.64
CA PRO A 102 8.12 14.01 -49.97
C PRO A 102 7.41 12.65 -50.00
N ALA A 103 6.93 12.31 -51.20
CA ALA A 103 6.00 11.24 -51.50
C ALA A 103 6.38 9.85 -50.96
N ALA A 104 5.32 9.11 -50.64
CA ALA A 104 5.29 7.77 -50.08
C ALA A 104 6.15 6.75 -50.85
N ALA A 105 7.06 6.11 -50.12
CA ALA A 105 7.32 4.68 -50.29
C ALA A 105 6.61 3.95 -49.12
N ALA A 106 5.79 2.97 -49.47
CA ALA A 106 4.90 2.28 -48.54
C ALA A 106 5.67 1.63 -47.36
N PRO A 107 5.21 1.79 -46.10
CA PRO A 107 5.76 1.04 -44.99
C PRO A 107 5.34 -0.44 -45.09
N PRO A 108 6.18 -1.39 -44.65
CA PRO A 108 5.75 -2.77 -44.48
C PRO A 108 4.65 -2.85 -43.41
N ALA A 109 3.73 -3.80 -43.61
CA ALA A 109 2.54 -4.02 -42.79
C ALA A 109 2.83 -4.09 -41.27
N PRO A 110 1.89 -3.68 -40.40
CA PRO A 110 2.07 -3.71 -38.96
C PRO A 110 2.24 -5.15 -38.45
N ALA A 111 3.33 -5.38 -37.71
CA ALA A 111 3.53 -6.57 -36.91
C ALA A 111 2.44 -6.66 -35.80
N PRO A 112 2.04 -7.87 -35.36
CA PRO A 112 0.90 -8.04 -34.47
C PRO A 112 1.20 -7.56 -33.05
N ALA A 113 0.18 -7.01 -32.39
CA ALA A 113 0.19 -6.49 -31.03
C ALA A 113 0.86 -7.42 -29.99
N THR A 114 1.99 -6.99 -29.44
CA THR A 114 2.67 -7.61 -28.29
C THR A 114 1.92 -7.38 -26.98
N GLY A 115 1.22 -6.25 -26.83
CA GLY A 115 0.44 -5.94 -25.62
C GLY A 115 -0.72 -6.89 -25.32
N GLY A 116 -1.26 -7.58 -26.33
CA GLY A 116 -2.29 -8.59 -26.14
C GLY A 116 -1.75 -9.90 -25.53
N ARG A 117 -0.46 -10.19 -25.74
CA ARG A 117 0.19 -11.40 -25.23
C ARG A 117 0.64 -11.24 -23.78
N THR A 118 1.10 -10.06 -23.39
CA THR A 118 1.45 -9.73 -22.00
C THR A 118 0.20 -9.75 -21.12
N ALA A 119 -0.89 -9.12 -21.53
CA ALA A 119 -2.17 -9.17 -20.79
C ALA A 119 -2.71 -10.60 -20.62
N ALA A 120 -2.66 -11.43 -21.68
CA ALA A 120 -3.13 -12.82 -21.63
C ALA A 120 -2.24 -13.76 -20.79
N ALA A 121 -0.92 -13.53 -20.79
CA ALA A 121 0.03 -14.24 -19.94
C ALA A 121 -0.16 -13.86 -18.47
N LEU A 122 -0.30 -12.56 -18.21
CA LEU A 122 -0.54 -12.03 -16.88
C LEU A 122 -1.86 -12.53 -16.28
N ALA A 123 -2.94 -12.60 -17.05
CA ALA A 123 -4.27 -13.00 -16.57
C ALA A 123 -4.33 -14.42 -15.96
N ARG A 124 -3.39 -15.31 -16.31
CA ARG A 124 -3.35 -16.71 -15.81
C ARG A 124 -2.18 -16.98 -14.85
N MET A 125 -1.38 -15.96 -14.59
CA MET A 125 -0.14 -16.08 -13.85
C MET A 125 -0.40 -16.05 -12.34
N GLN A 126 0.04 -17.08 -11.62
CA GLN A 126 0.05 -17.09 -10.16
C GLN A 126 1.50 -17.15 -9.68
N PRO A 127 2.14 -15.99 -9.41
CA PRO A 127 3.51 -15.98 -8.92
C PRO A 127 3.55 -16.49 -7.48
N SER A 128 4.58 -17.27 -7.17
CA SER A 128 4.97 -17.60 -5.79
C SER A 128 5.38 -16.34 -5.02
N ASP A 129 5.46 -16.43 -3.69
CA ASP A 129 5.84 -15.28 -2.83
C ASP A 129 7.21 -14.69 -3.22
N GLU A 130 8.15 -15.55 -3.63
CA GLU A 130 9.50 -15.14 -4.07
C GLU A 130 9.45 -14.43 -5.42
N GLN A 131 8.70 -14.98 -6.39
CA GLN A 131 8.46 -14.34 -7.68
C GLN A 131 7.72 -13.00 -7.53
N PHE A 132 6.79 -12.92 -6.57
CA PHE A 132 6.08 -11.69 -6.28
C PHE A 132 7.03 -10.59 -5.75
N GLY A 133 8.02 -10.96 -4.95
CA GLY A 133 9.10 -10.04 -4.54
C GLY A 133 9.85 -9.44 -5.73
N ILE A 134 10.23 -10.28 -6.70
CA ILE A 134 10.92 -9.86 -7.93
C ILE A 134 10.04 -8.93 -8.78
N ILE A 135 8.74 -9.22 -8.87
CA ILE A 135 7.77 -8.37 -9.60
C ILE A 135 7.67 -6.99 -8.95
N LEU A 136 7.57 -6.92 -7.61
CA LEU A 136 7.47 -5.63 -6.91
C LEU A 136 8.73 -4.78 -7.05
N GLU A 137 9.90 -5.41 -7.10
CA GLU A 137 11.17 -4.71 -7.28
C GLU A 137 11.29 -4.12 -8.70
N ALA A 138 10.99 -4.91 -9.72
CA ALA A 138 11.10 -4.49 -11.11
C ALA A 138 9.98 -3.55 -11.56
N CYS A 139 8.75 -3.77 -11.09
CA CYS A 139 7.56 -3.00 -11.48
C CYS A 139 7.20 -1.88 -10.50
N GLY A 140 8.01 -1.64 -9.45
CA GLY A 140 7.74 -0.62 -8.43
C GLY A 140 7.34 0.76 -8.99
N PRO A 141 8.09 1.32 -9.95
CA PRO A 141 7.74 2.60 -10.58
C PRO A 141 6.41 2.56 -11.34
N ASP A 142 6.13 1.48 -12.06
CA ASP A 142 4.86 1.30 -12.80
C ASP A 142 3.67 1.15 -11.83
N ILE A 143 3.86 0.46 -10.70
CA ILE A 143 2.85 0.35 -9.64
C ILE A 143 2.57 1.73 -9.03
N ASP A 144 3.60 2.52 -8.74
CA ASP A 144 3.43 3.86 -8.17
C ASP A 144 2.74 4.81 -9.16
N ASN A 145 3.06 4.73 -10.45
CA ASN A 145 2.49 5.61 -11.48
C ASN A 145 1.08 5.22 -11.93
N HIS A 146 0.79 3.93 -12.04
CA HIS A 146 -0.48 3.43 -12.58
C HIS A 146 -1.46 2.93 -11.53
N CYS A 147 -0.99 2.63 -10.31
CA CYS A 147 -1.77 1.90 -9.31
C CYS A 147 -1.95 2.63 -7.97
N ALA A 148 -1.45 3.86 -7.80
CA ALA A 148 -1.52 4.60 -6.52
C ALA A 148 -2.94 4.79 -5.94
N SER A 149 -3.99 4.76 -6.77
CA SER A 149 -5.39 5.05 -6.37
C SER A 149 -6.27 3.82 -6.13
N VAL A 150 -5.72 2.59 -6.18
CA VAL A 150 -6.51 1.35 -6.07
C VAL A 150 -6.70 0.93 -4.61
N GLU A 151 -7.89 0.41 -4.25
CA GLU A 151 -8.16 -0.15 -2.93
C GLU A 151 -7.20 -1.30 -2.59
N ARG A 152 -6.46 -1.15 -1.48
CA ARG A 152 -5.36 -2.04 -1.08
C ARG A 152 -5.89 -3.31 -0.42
N GLY A 153 -6.39 -4.26 -1.22
CA GLY A 153 -6.65 -5.64 -0.83
C GLY A 153 -5.46 -6.58 -1.15
N PRO A 154 -5.37 -7.79 -0.60
CA PRO A 154 -4.30 -8.73 -0.97
C PRO A 154 -4.34 -9.03 -2.49
N GLY A 155 -3.19 -8.91 -3.16
CA GLY A 155 -3.05 -9.14 -4.61
C GLY A 155 -3.40 -7.94 -5.52
N TRP A 156 -3.71 -6.78 -4.95
CA TRP A 156 -4.12 -5.59 -5.72
C TRP A 156 -3.06 -5.10 -6.72
N GLN A 157 -1.77 -5.25 -6.42
CA GLN A 157 -0.69 -4.82 -7.30
C GLN A 157 -0.70 -5.58 -8.62
N LEU A 158 -0.84 -6.91 -8.56
CA LEU A 158 -0.91 -7.76 -9.76
C LEU A 158 -2.15 -7.50 -10.60
N GLU A 159 -3.28 -7.26 -9.94
CA GLU A 159 -4.54 -6.95 -10.62
C GLU A 159 -4.47 -5.60 -11.34
N CYS A 160 -3.89 -4.59 -10.68
CA CYS A 160 -3.69 -3.29 -11.33
C CYS A 160 -2.67 -3.38 -12.50
N LEU A 161 -1.55 -4.09 -12.32
CA LEU A 161 -0.55 -4.30 -13.38
C LEU A 161 -1.16 -5.01 -14.60
N ARG A 162 -2.07 -5.98 -14.40
CA ARG A 162 -2.83 -6.62 -15.48
C ARG A 162 -3.69 -5.64 -16.25
N GLN A 163 -4.42 -4.79 -15.54
CA GLN A 163 -5.32 -3.82 -16.14
C GLN A 163 -4.58 -2.72 -16.91
N ASN A 164 -3.32 -2.47 -16.55
CA ASN A 164 -2.46 -1.47 -17.17
C ASN A 164 -1.35 -2.07 -18.04
N ALA A 165 -1.45 -3.34 -18.44
CA ALA A 165 -0.38 -4.07 -19.13
C ALA A 165 0.17 -3.36 -20.37
N ALA A 166 -0.67 -2.61 -21.09
CA ALA A 166 -0.27 -1.85 -22.28
C ALA A 166 0.48 -0.54 -21.98
N SER A 167 0.49 -0.10 -20.72
CA SER A 167 1.10 1.14 -20.25
C SER A 167 2.34 0.90 -19.40
N LEU A 168 2.74 -0.36 -19.19
CA LEU A 168 3.87 -0.71 -18.34
C LEU A 168 5.20 -0.39 -19.05
N SER A 169 6.22 -0.09 -18.24
CA SER A 169 7.58 0.02 -18.73
C SER A 169 8.07 -1.30 -19.34
N THR A 170 8.96 -1.19 -20.33
CA THR A 170 9.58 -2.35 -20.99
C THR A 170 10.28 -3.27 -19.98
N GLY A 171 10.86 -2.70 -18.91
CA GLY A 171 11.52 -3.47 -17.86
C GLY A 171 10.53 -4.32 -17.05
N CYS A 172 9.40 -3.72 -16.66
CA CYS A 172 8.34 -4.45 -15.97
C CYS A 172 7.70 -5.52 -16.88
N GLU A 173 7.41 -5.20 -18.14
CA GLU A 173 6.87 -6.18 -19.10
C GLU A 173 7.78 -7.40 -19.28
N GLN A 174 9.10 -7.19 -19.37
CA GLN A 174 10.06 -8.29 -19.53
C GLN A 174 10.07 -9.24 -18.32
N VAL A 175 10.03 -8.71 -17.11
CA VAL A 175 9.99 -9.52 -15.88
C VAL A 175 8.67 -10.29 -15.79
N LEU A 176 7.55 -9.65 -16.13
CA LEU A 176 6.25 -10.31 -16.16
C LEU A 176 6.19 -11.44 -17.19
N VAL A 177 6.79 -11.27 -18.38
CA VAL A 177 6.89 -12.33 -19.40
C VAL A 177 7.83 -13.45 -18.96
N ALA A 178 8.97 -13.13 -18.34
CA ALA A 178 9.96 -14.12 -17.87
C ALA A 178 9.39 -15.00 -16.75
N ILE A 179 8.66 -14.42 -15.80
CA ILE A 179 8.03 -15.20 -14.74
C ILE A 179 6.82 -15.99 -15.30
N ALA A 180 6.10 -15.46 -16.30
CA ALA A 180 4.96 -16.16 -16.91
C ALA A 180 5.41 -17.38 -17.73
N SER A 181 6.62 -17.33 -18.30
CA SER A 181 7.22 -18.41 -19.08
C SER A 181 7.95 -19.46 -18.23
N THR A 182 8.19 -19.20 -16.95
CA THR A 182 8.78 -20.16 -15.99
C THR A 182 7.74 -20.91 -15.14
N ALA A 183 6.45 -20.65 -15.35
CA ALA A 183 5.38 -21.41 -14.71
C ALA A 183 5.42 -22.89 -15.14
N PRO A 184 5.39 -23.86 -14.20
CA PRO A 184 5.44 -25.28 -14.55
C PRO A 184 4.22 -25.67 -15.39
N ALA A 185 4.49 -26.34 -16.52
CA ALA A 185 3.51 -26.80 -17.50
C ALA A 185 2.58 -27.92 -17.00
N THR A 186 2.30 -28.03 -15.70
CA THR A 186 1.42 -29.05 -15.12
C THR A 186 -0.06 -28.67 -15.07
N ALA A 187 -0.45 -27.54 -15.66
CA ALA A 187 -1.86 -27.23 -15.94
C ALA A 187 -2.05 -26.68 -17.35
N ALA A 188 -1.47 -27.36 -18.35
CA ALA A 188 -1.96 -27.25 -19.72
C ALA A 188 -3.32 -27.97 -19.81
N ALA A 189 -4.40 -27.26 -19.45
CA ALA A 189 -5.68 -27.54 -20.08
C ALA A 189 -5.47 -27.33 -21.59
N PRO A 190 -5.94 -28.25 -22.45
CA PRO A 190 -5.68 -28.17 -23.88
C PRO A 190 -6.20 -26.85 -24.42
N ALA A 191 -5.39 -26.20 -25.26
CA ALA A 191 -5.81 -25.04 -26.02
C ALA A 191 -7.13 -25.36 -26.75
N PRO A 192 -8.09 -24.41 -26.85
CA PRO A 192 -9.20 -24.60 -27.78
C PRO A 192 -8.60 -24.84 -29.17
N PRO A 193 -9.02 -25.87 -29.91
CA PRO A 193 -8.49 -26.10 -31.24
C PRO A 193 -8.77 -24.86 -32.09
N THR A 194 -7.76 -24.42 -32.83
CA THR A 194 -7.94 -23.51 -33.96
C THR A 194 -9.07 -24.05 -34.83
N PRO A 195 -10.06 -23.24 -35.25
CA PRO A 195 -11.12 -23.71 -36.14
C PRO A 195 -10.47 -24.08 -37.47
N ALA A 196 -10.20 -25.37 -37.65
CA ALA A 196 -9.97 -25.93 -38.97
C ALA A 196 -11.28 -25.79 -39.74
N ALA A 197 -11.19 -25.23 -40.94
CA ALA A 197 -12.32 -25.15 -41.86
C ALA A 197 -12.87 -26.57 -42.06
N VAL A 198 -14.07 -26.81 -41.53
CA VAL A 198 -14.78 -28.08 -41.71
C VAL A 198 -15.37 -28.02 -43.13
N PRO A 199 -14.99 -28.90 -44.07
CA PRO A 199 -15.75 -29.03 -45.31
C PRO A 199 -17.15 -29.56 -44.96
N ALA A 200 -18.17 -28.97 -45.57
CA ALA A 200 -19.57 -29.30 -45.31
C ALA A 200 -19.83 -30.81 -45.49
N ALA A 201 -20.15 -31.49 -44.40
CA ALA A 201 -20.76 -32.82 -44.44
C ALA A 201 -22.29 -32.67 -44.65
N PRO A 202 -22.93 -33.57 -45.42
CA PRO A 202 -24.34 -33.44 -45.76
C PRO A 202 -25.24 -33.72 -44.55
N ALA A 203 -26.42 -33.12 -44.59
CA ALA A 203 -27.44 -33.14 -43.54
C ALA A 203 -27.75 -34.55 -43.03
N ALA A 204 -27.39 -34.82 -41.79
CA ALA A 204 -27.96 -35.89 -40.99
C ALA A 204 -29.13 -35.34 -40.16
N THR A 205 -30.24 -36.06 -40.16
CA THR A 205 -31.45 -35.76 -39.41
C THR A 205 -31.18 -35.75 -37.89
N PRO A 206 -31.69 -34.76 -37.13
CA PRO A 206 -31.48 -34.69 -35.70
C PRO A 206 -32.24 -35.81 -34.95
N PRO A 207 -31.67 -36.37 -33.87
CA PRO A 207 -32.38 -37.33 -33.02
C PRO A 207 -33.52 -36.66 -32.23
N PRO A 208 -34.56 -37.43 -31.82
CA PRO A 208 -35.68 -36.89 -31.05
C PRO A 208 -35.25 -36.40 -29.67
N ALA A 209 -35.89 -35.31 -29.24
CA ALA A 209 -35.62 -34.61 -27.98
C ALA A 209 -35.80 -35.52 -26.75
N PRO A 210 -34.95 -35.38 -25.72
CA PRO A 210 -35.15 -36.07 -24.45
C PRO A 210 -36.40 -35.54 -23.72
N PRO A 211 -37.09 -36.37 -22.90
CA PRO A 211 -38.25 -35.93 -22.14
C PRO A 211 -37.88 -34.85 -21.11
N PRO A 212 -38.79 -33.91 -20.79
CA PRO A 212 -38.50 -32.84 -19.85
C PRO A 212 -38.23 -33.42 -18.46
N ALA A 213 -36.99 -33.26 -17.99
CA ALA A 213 -36.64 -33.50 -16.60
C ALA A 213 -37.48 -32.58 -15.72
N ALA A 214 -38.10 -33.16 -14.69
CA ALA A 214 -38.77 -32.40 -13.65
C ALA A 214 -37.84 -31.32 -13.10
N THR A 215 -38.24 -30.06 -13.26
CA THR A 215 -37.56 -28.89 -12.71
C THR A 215 -37.61 -28.97 -11.19
N VAL A 216 -36.54 -29.47 -10.58
CA VAL A 216 -36.22 -29.12 -9.20
C VAL A 216 -35.95 -27.61 -9.21
N PRO A 217 -36.70 -26.79 -8.45
CA PRO A 217 -36.45 -25.35 -8.41
C PRO A 217 -35.01 -25.12 -7.92
N PRO A 218 -34.24 -24.21 -8.54
CA PRO A 218 -32.90 -23.89 -8.07
C PRO A 218 -32.97 -23.42 -6.61
N PRO A 219 -32.05 -23.85 -5.73
CA PRO A 219 -32.03 -23.37 -4.35
C PRO A 219 -31.95 -21.84 -4.35
N ALA A 220 -32.76 -21.21 -3.50
CA ALA A 220 -32.81 -19.76 -3.37
C ALA A 220 -31.39 -19.18 -3.20
N PRO A 221 -31.06 -18.01 -3.80
CA PRO A 221 -29.75 -17.41 -3.67
C PRO A 221 -29.47 -17.15 -2.20
N GLN A 222 -28.55 -17.91 -1.61
CA GLN A 222 -28.11 -17.65 -0.24
C GLN A 222 -27.52 -16.25 -0.22
N ALA A 223 -28.08 -15.37 0.61
CA ALA A 223 -27.59 -14.01 0.74
C ALA A 223 -26.12 -14.07 1.16
N ARG A 224 -25.24 -13.52 0.32
CA ARG A 224 -23.82 -13.38 0.67
C ARG A 224 -23.72 -12.42 1.86
N PRO A 225 -22.90 -12.72 2.87
CA PRO A 225 -22.71 -11.81 4.00
C PRO A 225 -22.14 -10.47 3.51
N THR A 226 -22.63 -9.38 4.08
CA THR A 226 -22.15 -8.02 3.77
C THR A 226 -20.73 -7.82 4.29
N ARG A 227 -20.06 -6.78 3.77
CA ARG A 227 -18.70 -6.42 4.20
C ARG A 227 -18.64 -6.15 5.72
N GLU A 228 -19.65 -5.50 6.28
CA GLU A 228 -19.70 -5.24 7.73
C GLU A 228 -19.88 -6.53 8.54
N GLN A 229 -20.74 -7.45 8.10
CA GLN A 229 -20.93 -8.74 8.76
C GLN A 229 -19.63 -9.55 8.77
N ILE A 230 -18.89 -9.55 7.66
CA ILE A 230 -17.58 -10.23 7.57
C ILE A 230 -16.58 -9.61 8.56
N ILE A 231 -16.55 -8.28 8.69
CA ILE A 231 -15.68 -7.58 9.66
C ILE A 231 -16.07 -7.96 11.09
N ALA A 232 -17.36 -7.97 11.42
CA ALA A 232 -17.85 -8.33 12.75
C ALA A 232 -17.45 -9.77 13.14
N ILE A 233 -17.60 -10.72 12.22
CA ILE A 233 -17.20 -12.12 12.43
C ILE A 233 -15.69 -12.24 12.69
N PHE A 234 -14.85 -11.53 11.93
CA PHE A 234 -13.42 -11.59 12.15
C PHE A 234 -12.95 -10.94 13.45
N GLN A 235 -13.69 -9.96 13.95
CA GLN A 235 -13.41 -9.34 15.25
C GLN A 235 -13.75 -10.27 16.42
N SER A 236 -14.93 -10.92 16.39
CA SER A 236 -15.37 -11.85 17.44
C SER A 236 -14.55 -13.14 17.44
N CYS A 237 -14.27 -13.70 16.25
CA CYS A 237 -13.58 -14.98 16.07
C CYS A 237 -12.05 -14.88 16.04
N ARG A 238 -11.46 -13.72 16.38
CA ARG A 238 -10.02 -13.47 16.20
C ARG A 238 -9.12 -14.46 16.94
N ARG A 239 -9.53 -14.89 18.12
CA ARG A 239 -8.78 -15.88 18.93
C ARG A 239 -8.96 -17.28 18.36
N ASP A 240 -10.20 -17.68 18.13
CA ASP A 240 -10.55 -19.00 17.60
C ASP A 240 -9.93 -19.25 16.22
N MET A 241 -9.87 -18.22 15.36
CA MET A 241 -9.18 -18.32 14.06
C MET A 241 -7.69 -18.63 14.19
N ARG A 242 -7.00 -18.12 15.20
CA ARG A 242 -5.58 -18.41 15.38
C ARG A 242 -5.35 -19.82 15.93
N GLU A 243 -6.31 -20.31 16.69
CA GLU A 243 -6.24 -21.59 17.40
C GLU A 243 -6.66 -22.76 16.48
N TYR A 244 -7.75 -22.59 15.73
CA TYR A 244 -8.35 -23.65 14.91
C TYR A 244 -8.12 -23.47 13.40
N CYS A 245 -7.81 -22.26 12.93
CA CYS A 245 -7.71 -21.92 11.51
C CYS A 245 -6.34 -21.37 11.10
N ALA A 246 -5.27 -21.70 11.85
CA ALA A 246 -3.91 -21.41 11.44
C ALA A 246 -3.57 -22.21 10.16
N GLY A 247 -3.10 -21.52 9.11
CA GLY A 247 -2.86 -22.13 7.80
C GLY A 247 -4.10 -22.27 6.90
N GLY A 248 -5.18 -21.55 7.22
CA GLY A 248 -6.46 -21.61 6.48
C GLY A 248 -6.30 -21.45 4.96
N GLY A 249 -6.79 -22.46 4.24
CA GLY A 249 -6.47 -22.75 2.84
C GLY A 249 -6.69 -21.64 1.82
N GLU A 250 -6.22 -21.91 0.62
CA GLU A 250 -6.17 -20.96 -0.49
C GLU A 250 -7.57 -20.61 -1.01
N GLY A 251 -7.86 -19.31 -1.13
CA GLY A 251 -9.05 -18.80 -1.78
C GLY A 251 -9.97 -17.92 -0.91
N PRO A 252 -10.86 -17.14 -1.54
CA PRO A 252 -11.77 -16.25 -0.85
C PRO A 252 -12.76 -17.02 0.03
N GLY A 253 -12.86 -16.65 1.30
CA GLY A 253 -13.80 -17.23 2.27
C GLY A 253 -13.31 -18.50 2.99
N SER A 254 -12.07 -18.94 2.75
CA SER A 254 -11.49 -20.13 3.40
C SER A 254 -11.51 -20.07 4.94
N ARG A 255 -11.24 -18.89 5.51
CA ARG A 255 -11.30 -18.67 6.97
C ARG A 255 -12.72 -18.81 7.53
N ILE A 256 -13.74 -18.30 6.84
CA ILE A 256 -15.14 -18.43 7.27
C ILE A 256 -15.59 -19.90 7.14
N ARG A 257 -15.14 -20.60 6.10
CA ARG A 257 -15.39 -22.04 5.94
C ARG A 257 -14.74 -22.84 7.07
N CYS A 258 -13.47 -22.62 7.35
CA CYS A 258 -12.77 -23.24 8.49
C CYS A 258 -13.47 -22.98 9.83
N LEU A 259 -13.96 -21.75 10.05
CA LEU A 259 -14.75 -21.42 11.25
C LEU A 259 -16.04 -22.25 11.31
N ARG A 260 -16.80 -22.38 10.22
CA ARG A 260 -18.00 -23.24 10.21
C ARG A 260 -17.67 -24.71 10.46
N ASP A 261 -16.58 -25.21 9.86
CA ASP A 261 -16.14 -26.60 10.03
C ASP A 261 -15.71 -26.89 11.48
N ASN A 262 -15.34 -25.86 12.24
CA ASN A 262 -14.97 -25.96 13.65
C ASN A 262 -16.00 -25.39 14.61
N ALA A 263 -17.24 -25.11 14.17
CA ALA A 263 -18.23 -24.34 14.93
C ALA A 263 -18.41 -24.83 16.39
N ALA A 264 -18.40 -26.13 16.62
CA ALA A 264 -18.54 -26.72 17.96
C ALA A 264 -17.37 -26.41 18.91
N ASN A 265 -16.19 -26.11 18.38
CA ASN A 265 -14.95 -25.88 19.14
C ASN A 265 -14.64 -24.39 19.38
N LEU A 266 -15.42 -23.48 18.78
CA LEU A 266 -15.17 -22.04 18.89
C LEU A 266 -15.71 -21.47 20.19
N SER A 267 -15.20 -20.31 20.58
CA SER A 267 -15.73 -19.54 21.69
C SER A 267 -17.22 -19.18 21.50
N PRO A 268 -18.02 -19.07 22.58
CA PRO A 268 -19.46 -18.75 22.49
C PRO A 268 -19.75 -17.47 21.69
N GLY A 269 -18.94 -16.43 21.87
CA GLY A 269 -19.11 -15.17 21.12
C GLY A 269 -18.78 -15.30 19.62
N CYS A 270 -17.91 -16.24 19.24
CA CYS A 270 -17.67 -16.54 17.83
C CYS A 270 -18.80 -17.40 17.23
N GLN A 271 -19.31 -18.37 18.00
CA GLN A 271 -20.46 -19.18 17.59
C GLN A 271 -21.71 -18.33 17.33
N GLU A 272 -22.00 -17.38 18.20
CA GLU A 272 -23.12 -16.45 18.07
C GLU A 272 -22.98 -15.56 16.81
N ALA A 273 -21.78 -15.03 16.56
CA ALA A 273 -21.50 -14.23 15.38
C ALA A 273 -21.62 -15.03 14.06
N LEU A 274 -21.33 -16.33 14.08
CA LEU A 274 -21.53 -17.23 12.93
C LEU A 274 -22.99 -17.64 12.76
N ALA A 275 -23.73 -17.81 13.86
CA ALA A 275 -25.16 -18.12 13.83
C ALA A 275 -26.00 -16.97 13.26
N ALA A 276 -25.61 -15.72 13.54
CA ALA A 276 -26.27 -14.51 13.04
C ALA A 276 -26.27 -14.36 11.50
N ILE A 277 -25.47 -15.15 10.78
CA ILE A 277 -25.38 -15.14 9.31
C ILE A 277 -25.75 -16.47 8.64
N ALA A 278 -26.17 -17.48 9.41
CA ALA A 278 -26.52 -18.80 8.85
C ALA A 278 -27.88 -18.72 8.11
N PRO A 279 -27.99 -19.28 6.89
CA PRO A 279 -29.25 -19.26 6.15
C PRO A 279 -30.27 -20.14 6.88
N GLY A 280 -31.30 -19.50 7.44
CA GLY A 280 -32.34 -20.14 8.26
C GLY A 280 -32.55 -19.49 9.64
N GLY A 281 -31.69 -18.55 10.05
CA GLY A 281 -31.92 -17.73 11.24
C GLY A 281 -32.83 -16.54 10.94
N ALA A 282 -34.15 -16.72 11.05
CA ALA A 282 -35.02 -15.58 11.34
C ALA A 282 -34.73 -15.12 12.77
N ALA A 283 -33.79 -14.19 12.92
CA ALA A 283 -33.66 -13.40 14.14
C ALA A 283 -34.18 -11.99 13.82
N GLU A 284 -35.34 -11.66 14.38
CA GLU A 284 -35.91 -10.32 14.34
C GLU A 284 -34.96 -9.28 14.98
N PRO A 285 -35.01 -8.01 14.55
CA PRO A 285 -34.31 -6.93 15.23
C PRO A 285 -35.19 -6.45 16.39
N GLY A 286 -34.94 -6.93 17.62
CA GLY A 286 -35.55 -6.32 18.80
C GLY A 286 -35.48 -7.15 20.08
N ALA A 287 -35.02 -6.49 21.13
CA ALA A 287 -35.14 -6.85 22.55
C ALA A 287 -34.22 -7.96 23.08
N GLY A 288 -33.19 -7.53 23.81
CA GLY A 288 -32.56 -8.34 24.84
C GLY A 288 -31.07 -8.12 24.95
N MET A 289 -30.66 -7.14 25.75
CA MET A 289 -29.38 -7.22 26.44
C MET A 289 -29.49 -8.43 27.38
N ALA A 290 -29.29 -9.64 26.86
CA ALA A 290 -29.10 -10.81 27.70
C ALA A 290 -27.83 -10.54 28.51
N ALA A 291 -27.99 -10.50 29.84
CA ALA A 291 -26.90 -10.30 30.76
C ALA A 291 -25.77 -11.30 30.40
N PRO A 292 -24.50 -10.86 30.44
CA PRO A 292 -23.38 -11.75 30.14
C PRO A 292 -23.48 -13.01 31.00
N PRO A 293 -23.13 -14.20 30.47
CA PRO A 293 -23.05 -15.41 31.29
C PRO A 293 -22.17 -15.10 32.51
N PRO A 294 -22.48 -15.66 33.71
CA PRO A 294 -21.65 -15.44 34.88
C PRO A 294 -20.23 -15.81 34.50
N PRO A 295 -19.22 -14.99 34.85
CA PRO A 295 -17.85 -15.32 34.54
C PRO A 295 -17.58 -16.70 35.11
N PHE A 296 -17.17 -17.64 34.26
CA PHE A 296 -16.38 -18.74 34.75
C PHE A 296 -15.22 -18.09 35.49
N ASP A 297 -15.18 -18.27 36.81
CA ASP A 297 -14.11 -17.85 37.70
C ASP A 297 -12.83 -18.60 37.28
N ARG A 298 -12.25 -18.18 36.15
CA ARG A 298 -10.85 -18.39 35.90
C ARG A 298 -10.17 -17.56 36.97
N PRO A 299 -9.40 -18.16 37.89
CA PRO A 299 -8.70 -17.39 38.91
C PRO A 299 -7.95 -16.28 38.18
N ALA A 300 -8.32 -15.04 38.47
CA ALA A 300 -7.80 -13.87 37.80
C ALA A 300 -6.29 -13.94 37.97
N ARG A 301 -5.57 -14.29 36.89
CA ARG A 301 -4.13 -14.22 36.92
C ARG A 301 -3.80 -12.77 37.22
N PRO A 302 -3.03 -12.48 38.28
CA PRO A 302 -2.68 -11.11 38.60
C PRO A 302 -1.98 -10.52 37.38
N VAL A 303 -2.61 -9.52 36.77
CA VAL A 303 -2.06 -8.85 35.59
C VAL A 303 -0.69 -8.31 36.00
N SER A 304 0.36 -8.77 35.32
CA SER A 304 1.72 -8.36 35.69
C SER A 304 1.90 -6.85 35.46
N PRO A 305 2.74 -6.17 36.25
CA PRO A 305 3.04 -4.74 36.03
C PRO A 305 3.52 -4.42 34.60
N ARG A 306 4.22 -5.36 33.96
CA ARG A 306 4.67 -5.23 32.56
C ARG A 306 3.50 -5.26 31.57
N GLU A 307 2.51 -6.09 31.82
CA GLU A 307 1.33 -6.22 30.99
C GLU A 307 0.38 -5.03 31.15
N VAL A 308 0.25 -4.52 32.37
CA VAL A 308 -0.45 -3.25 32.64
C VAL A 308 0.21 -2.11 31.85
N PHE A 309 1.54 -1.99 31.87
CA PHE A 309 2.26 -0.96 31.12
C PHE A 309 2.08 -1.11 29.60
N PHE A 310 2.13 -2.34 29.09
CA PHE A 310 1.89 -2.62 27.68
C PHE A 310 0.47 -2.21 27.25
N LEU A 311 -0.55 -2.60 28.02
CA LEU A 311 -1.95 -2.27 27.76
C LEU A 311 -2.17 -0.75 27.70
N ILE A 312 -1.57 0.01 28.63
CA ILE A 312 -1.66 1.48 28.63
C ILE A 312 -0.98 2.07 27.40
N ARG A 313 0.23 1.61 27.05
CA ARG A 313 0.95 2.11 25.87
C ARG A 313 0.18 1.84 24.58
N THR A 314 -0.52 0.70 24.49
CA THR A 314 -1.37 0.38 23.34
C THR A 314 -2.66 1.19 23.29
N ALA A 315 -3.34 1.36 24.44
CA ALA A 315 -4.61 2.07 24.51
C ALA A 315 -4.45 3.59 24.37
N CYS A 316 -3.38 4.15 24.94
CA CYS A 316 -3.13 5.59 25.03
C CYS A 316 -2.04 6.10 24.08
N GLY A 317 -1.38 5.21 23.33
CA GLY A 317 -0.31 5.59 22.40
C GLY A 317 -0.66 6.69 21.37
N PRO A 318 -1.82 6.63 20.68
CA PRO A 318 -2.20 7.70 19.76
C PRO A 318 -2.54 9.00 20.49
N ASP A 319 -3.29 8.94 21.60
CA ASP A 319 -3.64 10.11 22.40
C ASP A 319 -2.41 10.79 23.01
N PHE A 320 -1.43 9.99 23.46
CA PHE A 320 -0.17 10.50 24.00
C PHE A 320 0.63 11.26 22.95
N ARG A 321 0.67 10.79 21.70
CA ARG A 321 1.34 11.51 20.61
C ARG A 321 0.61 12.80 20.24
N ALA A 322 -0.71 12.80 20.30
CA ALA A 322 -1.53 13.96 19.96
C ALA A 322 -1.43 15.07 21.02
N TYR A 323 -1.40 14.71 22.31
CA TYR A 323 -1.55 15.68 23.40
C TYR A 323 -0.31 15.81 24.31
N CYS A 324 0.61 14.84 24.29
CA CYS A 324 1.67 14.70 25.30
C CYS A 324 3.07 14.41 24.71
N ALA A 325 3.32 14.68 23.42
CA ALA A 325 4.59 14.35 22.75
C ALA A 325 5.84 14.99 23.38
N GLY A 326 5.68 16.07 24.16
CA GLY A 326 6.75 16.75 24.91
C GLY A 326 6.76 16.46 26.42
N ALA A 327 5.85 15.63 26.93
CA ALA A 327 5.82 15.28 28.34
C ALA A 327 7.05 14.42 28.67
N GLY A 328 8.02 14.99 29.38
CA GLY A 328 9.26 14.31 29.72
C GLY A 328 9.01 12.97 30.44
N PHE A 329 9.84 11.96 30.17
CA PHE A 329 9.72 10.62 30.74
C PHE A 329 10.13 10.52 32.24
N GLY A 330 10.08 11.63 32.99
CA GLY A 330 10.35 11.65 34.43
C GLY A 330 9.31 10.85 35.23
N ARG A 331 9.51 10.72 36.56
CA ARG A 331 8.66 9.97 37.50
C ARG A 331 7.20 10.46 37.51
N GLY A 332 6.42 10.09 36.50
CA GLY A 332 5.01 10.44 36.33
C GLY A 332 4.67 11.34 35.14
N GLY A 333 5.62 11.77 34.31
CA GLY A 333 5.36 12.79 33.28
C GLY A 333 4.34 12.36 32.22
N ALA A 334 4.45 11.13 31.71
CA ALA A 334 3.55 10.65 30.67
C ALA A 334 2.12 10.40 31.18
N ILE A 335 1.98 9.76 32.34
CA ILE A 335 0.67 9.48 32.94
C ILE A 335 0.04 10.77 33.51
N GLY A 336 0.84 11.68 34.05
CA GLY A 336 0.42 13.00 34.52
C GLY A 336 -0.19 13.82 33.38
N CYS A 337 0.54 13.96 32.27
CA CYS A 337 0.03 14.68 31.09
C CYS A 337 -1.28 14.07 30.55
N LEU A 338 -1.37 12.74 30.49
CA LEU A 338 -2.60 12.08 30.06
C LEU A 338 -3.78 12.35 31.01
N ARG A 339 -3.55 12.36 32.32
CA ARG A 339 -4.61 12.68 33.31
C ARG A 339 -5.08 14.13 33.19
N GLU A 340 -4.16 15.07 32.98
CA GLU A 340 -4.48 16.49 32.77
C GLU A 340 -5.29 16.72 31.48
N ASN A 341 -5.09 15.86 30.47
CA ASN A 341 -5.80 15.92 29.19
C ASN A 341 -7.00 14.97 29.10
N ALA A 342 -7.49 14.41 30.22
CA ALA A 342 -8.48 13.33 30.23
C ALA A 342 -9.72 13.60 29.37
N ALA A 343 -10.21 14.84 29.32
CA ALA A 343 -11.36 15.23 28.51
C ALA A 343 -11.12 15.07 26.98
N ASN A 344 -9.87 15.23 26.54
CA ASN A 344 -9.46 15.19 25.14
C ASN A 344 -9.02 13.79 24.68
N LEU A 345 -8.88 12.83 25.59
CA LEU A 345 -8.43 11.48 25.25
C LEU A 345 -9.54 10.63 24.62
N SER A 346 -9.15 9.63 23.84
CA SER A 346 -10.07 8.60 23.36
C SER A 346 -10.80 7.88 24.52
N PRO A 347 -12.05 7.39 24.29
CA PRO A 347 -12.77 6.58 25.27
C PRO A 347 -11.97 5.37 25.75
N THR A 348 -11.23 4.74 24.83
CA THR A 348 -10.37 3.60 25.11
C THR A 348 -9.24 3.95 26.08
N CYS A 349 -8.55 5.07 25.87
CA CYS A 349 -7.50 5.51 26.78
C CYS A 349 -8.06 5.98 28.14
N ARG A 350 -9.19 6.68 28.17
CA ARG A 350 -9.86 7.08 29.43
C ARG A 350 -10.22 5.86 30.29
N ASN A 351 -10.81 4.83 29.68
CA ASN A 351 -11.19 3.61 30.39
C ASN A 351 -9.96 2.86 30.91
N ALA A 352 -8.86 2.82 30.13
CA ALA A 352 -7.60 2.24 30.56
C ALA A 352 -7.00 3.00 31.76
N LEU A 353 -6.98 4.33 31.74
CA LEU A 353 -6.47 5.15 32.85
C LEU A 353 -7.33 5.01 34.13
N ALA A 354 -8.66 4.94 33.99
CA ALA A 354 -9.57 4.74 35.12
C ALA A 354 -9.41 3.37 35.79
N SER A 355 -8.92 2.36 35.07
CA SER A 355 -8.62 1.03 35.62
C SER A 355 -7.35 0.98 36.48
N LEU A 356 -6.49 2.00 36.38
CA LEU A 356 -5.25 2.11 37.16
C LEU A 356 -5.44 2.86 38.47
N GLY A 357 -6.38 3.80 38.53
CA GLY A 357 -6.68 4.58 39.74
C GLY A 357 -7.52 3.84 40.78
N ARG A 358 -8.03 2.64 40.45
CA ARG A 358 -8.83 1.78 41.33
C ARG A 358 -8.03 0.65 41.99
N ARG A 359 -6.71 0.65 41.83
CA ARG A 359 -5.76 -0.25 42.52
C ARG A 359 -4.87 0.60 43.41
#